data_AF-A0AA38XRA1-F1
#
_entry.id   AF-A0AA38XRA1-F1
#
_cell.length_a   1.000
_cell.length_b   1.000
_cell.length_c   1.000
_cell.angle_alpha   90.00
_cell.angle_beta   90.00
_cell.angle_gamma   90.00
#
_symmetry.space_group_name_H-M   'P 1'
#
loop_
_entity.id
_entity.type
_entity.pdbx_description
1 polymer ?
#
loop_
_entity_poly.entity_id
_entity_poly.type
_entity_poly.pdbx_seq_one_letter_code
_entity_poly.pdbx_strand_id
1 'polypeptide(L)'
;MAGVGESTIVSNASNLAKYMKLDQRGKVLAEYIWIDGTNGLRNKTKTLDKAPKSVDDLPEWNFDGSSTGQAPGDNSDVYIRPVAMFPDPIRLGDNILVMCETWDPDGTPNKFNYRHDAARLMEANAKHKVWFGLEQEYTLLGPDGWPYGWPKGGFPGPQGPYYCGVGTGRVYCRDIVEAHHKACMYAGIEISGTNAEVMPAQWEYQVGPCEGINLGDQLWVSRWLLHRIAEEFGAVVSFQPKPIPGDWNGAGLHTNVSSKEMREDGGMKYIEEAMKKLEERHVEHIKVYGEGNELRMTGAHETSSIDKFTWGVANRGSSVRIPRACAKEGKGYFEDRRPASNADPYQITGIIVETMYGSLPEEKF
;
A
#
# COMPACT_ATOMS: atom_id res chain seq x y z
N MET A 1 -27.84 20.31 -10.89
CA MET A 1 -26.90 21.08 -10.06
C MET A 1 -27.39 21.04 -8.63
N ALA A 2 -26.96 20.03 -7.86
CA ALA A 2 -27.06 20.10 -6.41
C ALA A 2 -25.92 21.00 -5.94
N GLY A 3 -26.24 22.03 -5.16
CA GLY A 3 -25.23 22.95 -4.61
C GLY A 3 -24.25 22.16 -3.76
N VAL A 4 -22.98 22.17 -4.16
CA VAL A 4 -21.88 21.68 -3.32
C VAL A 4 -21.76 22.70 -2.18
N GLY A 5 -22.35 22.38 -1.03
CA GLY A 5 -22.14 23.16 0.18
C GLY A 5 -20.64 23.19 0.44
N GLU A 6 -20.06 24.39 0.55
CA GLU A 6 -18.69 24.54 1.02
C GLU A 6 -18.56 23.75 2.33
N SER A 7 -17.63 22.80 2.38
CA SER A 7 -17.36 22.05 3.60
C SER A 7 -16.97 23.05 4.69
N THR A 8 -17.83 23.20 5.69
CA THR A 8 -17.62 24.05 6.88
C THR A 8 -16.84 23.31 7.97
N ILE A 9 -16.25 22.15 7.65
CA ILE A 9 -15.47 21.35 8.60
C ILE A 9 -14.12 22.04 8.82
N VAL A 10 -14.14 23.06 9.68
CA VAL A 10 -12.91 23.67 10.21
C VAL A 10 -12.46 22.84 11.39
N SER A 11 -11.66 21.80 11.14
CA SER A 11 -10.80 21.28 12.20
C SER A 11 -9.90 22.42 12.68
N ASN A 12 -10.02 22.80 13.95
CA ASN A 12 -9.19 23.86 14.52
C ASN A 12 -7.98 23.23 15.21
N ALA A 13 -6.92 23.00 14.44
CA ALA A 13 -5.68 22.38 14.91
C ALA A 13 -5.06 23.12 16.11
N SER A 14 -5.17 24.45 16.15
CA SER A 14 -4.68 25.26 17.28
C SER A 14 -5.45 24.96 18.58
N ASN A 15 -6.76 24.77 18.49
CA ASN A 15 -7.59 24.36 19.63
C ASN A 15 -7.31 22.93 20.07
N LEU A 16 -7.05 22.00 19.14
CA LEU A 16 -6.71 20.61 19.45
C LEU A 16 -5.34 20.49 20.12
N ALA A 17 -4.35 21.27 19.67
CA ALA A 17 -2.95 21.17 20.09
C ALA A 17 -2.73 21.29 21.61
N LYS A 18 -3.56 22.04 22.34
CA LYS A 18 -3.45 22.14 23.81
C LYS A 18 -3.87 20.85 24.51
N TYR A 19 -4.79 20.07 23.93
CA TYR A 19 -5.23 18.79 24.48
C TYR A 19 -4.24 17.67 24.17
N MET A 20 -3.61 17.71 22.99
CA MET A 20 -2.58 16.73 22.59
C MET A 20 -1.32 16.78 23.47
N LYS A 21 -1.14 17.85 24.26
CA LYS A 21 -0.02 18.00 25.22
C LYS A 21 -0.35 17.53 26.62
N LEU A 22 -1.59 17.12 26.89
CA LEU A 22 -1.97 16.64 28.20
C LEU A 22 -1.28 15.32 28.51
N ASP A 23 -0.80 15.18 29.75
CA ASP A 23 -0.28 13.93 30.25
C ASP A 23 -1.35 12.82 30.20
N GLN A 24 -1.00 11.68 29.61
CA GLN A 24 -1.87 10.51 29.51
C GLN A 24 -1.88 9.68 30.80
N ARG A 25 -1.15 10.09 31.84
CA ARG A 25 -1.15 9.48 33.18
C ARG A 25 -0.81 7.99 33.15
N GLY A 26 0.16 7.64 32.32
CA GLY A 26 0.65 6.26 32.13
C GLY A 26 -0.25 5.36 31.27
N LYS A 27 -1.40 5.87 30.80
CA LYS A 27 -2.22 5.16 29.81
C LYS A 27 -1.65 5.34 28.42
N VAL A 28 -1.98 4.39 27.54
CA VAL A 28 -1.51 4.36 26.15
C VAL A 28 -2.70 4.21 25.22
N LEU A 29 -2.70 4.95 24.12
CA LEU A 29 -3.67 4.79 23.03
C LEU A 29 -3.08 3.85 21.98
N ALA A 30 -3.80 2.78 21.70
CA ALA A 30 -3.48 1.82 20.66
C ALA A 30 -4.51 1.93 19.53
N GLU A 31 -4.08 2.38 18.36
CA GLU A 31 -4.92 2.46 17.16
C GLU A 31 -4.92 1.12 16.43
N TYR A 32 -6.01 0.37 16.53
CA TYR A 32 -6.19 -0.88 15.81
C TYR A 32 -6.64 -0.56 14.38
N ILE A 33 -5.87 -1.00 13.40
CA ILE A 33 -6.05 -0.75 11.97
C ILE A 33 -6.31 -2.10 11.29
N TRP A 34 -7.35 -2.18 10.45
CA TRP A 34 -7.66 -3.39 9.69
C TRP A 34 -8.20 -3.06 8.29
N ILE A 35 -8.28 -4.08 7.44
CA ILE A 35 -8.79 -3.99 6.07
C ILE A 35 -10.23 -4.50 6.05
N ASP A 36 -11.12 -3.75 5.40
CA ASP A 36 -12.53 -4.09 5.26
C ASP A 36 -12.84 -4.92 4.00
N GLY A 37 -14.12 -5.28 3.82
CA GLY A 37 -14.57 -6.10 2.69
C GLY A 37 -14.50 -5.41 1.32
N THR A 38 -14.02 -4.16 1.26
CA THR A 38 -13.83 -3.38 0.02
C THR A 38 -12.37 -3.07 -0.26
N ASN A 39 -11.43 -3.72 0.45
CA ASN A 39 -10.01 -3.42 0.41
C ASN A 39 -9.69 -1.99 0.91
N GLY A 40 -10.56 -1.46 1.80
CA GLY A 40 -10.41 -0.16 2.45
C GLY A 40 -9.89 -0.29 3.87
N LEU A 41 -9.22 0.76 4.38
CA LEU A 41 -8.72 0.78 5.74
C LEU A 41 -9.77 1.29 6.73
N ARG A 42 -9.82 0.66 7.90
CA ARG A 42 -10.62 1.07 9.05
C ARG A 42 -9.76 1.11 10.29
N ASN A 43 -10.14 1.92 11.27
CA ASN A 43 -9.43 1.98 12.53
C ASN A 43 -10.33 2.34 13.72
N LYS A 44 -9.89 1.97 14.91
CA LYS A 44 -10.42 2.47 16.19
C LYS A 44 -9.40 2.36 17.32
N THR A 45 -9.57 3.18 18.35
CA THR A 45 -8.59 3.29 19.44
C THR A 45 -9.00 2.49 20.68
N LYS A 46 -8.09 1.67 21.21
CA LYS A 46 -8.18 1.08 22.56
C LYS A 46 -7.32 1.90 23.52
N THR A 47 -7.78 2.12 24.75
CA THR A 47 -6.91 2.62 25.83
C THR A 47 -6.33 1.42 26.58
N LEU A 48 -5.01 1.38 26.70
CA LEU A 48 -4.25 0.37 27.44
C LEU A 48 -3.77 0.95 28.77
N ASP A 49 -3.67 0.08 29.79
CA ASP A 49 -3.27 0.48 31.14
C ASP A 49 -1.77 0.79 31.27
N LYS A 50 -0.97 0.35 30.31
CA LYS A 50 0.48 0.52 30.22
C LYS A 50 0.94 0.33 28.76
N ALA A 51 2.14 0.81 28.45
CA ALA A 51 2.76 0.55 27.16
C ALA A 51 3.02 -0.97 26.95
N PRO A 52 2.58 -1.55 25.82
CA PRO A 52 2.92 -2.92 25.44
C PRO A 52 4.37 -3.00 24.97
N LYS A 53 5.00 -4.16 25.13
CA LYS A 53 6.40 -4.40 24.72
C LYS A 53 6.49 -5.17 23.41
N SER A 54 5.49 -5.97 23.10
CA SER A 54 5.38 -6.74 21.87
C SER A 54 3.94 -6.82 21.39
N VAL A 55 3.74 -7.35 20.18
CA VAL A 55 2.41 -7.64 19.63
C VAL A 55 1.64 -8.61 20.52
N ASP A 56 2.31 -9.57 21.17
CA ASP A 56 1.69 -10.56 22.07
C ASP A 56 1.07 -9.95 23.34
N ASP A 57 1.51 -8.75 23.73
CA ASP A 57 0.92 -8.02 24.87
C ASP A 57 -0.42 -7.35 24.49
N LEU A 58 -0.77 -7.31 23.21
CA LEU A 58 -1.96 -6.62 22.72
C LEU A 58 -3.18 -7.56 22.75
N PRO A 59 -4.29 -7.14 23.37
CA PRO A 59 -5.49 -7.98 23.41
C PRO A 59 -6.15 -8.06 22.04
N GLU A 60 -6.71 -9.23 21.72
CA GLU A 60 -7.72 -9.37 20.67
C GLU A 60 -8.87 -8.37 20.90
N TRP A 61 -9.52 -7.97 19.81
CA TRP A 61 -10.74 -7.19 19.87
C TRP A 61 -11.72 -7.64 18.80
N ASN A 62 -12.87 -6.99 18.71
CA ASN A 62 -13.91 -7.27 17.73
C ASN A 62 -14.46 -5.97 17.18
N PHE A 63 -15.17 -6.00 16.06
CA PHE A 63 -15.95 -4.90 15.52
C PHE A 63 -17.21 -5.41 14.83
N ASP A 64 -18.10 -4.49 14.47
CA ASP A 64 -19.30 -4.80 13.68
C ASP A 64 -18.94 -4.93 12.19
N GLY A 65 -18.81 -6.18 11.74
CA GLY A 65 -18.51 -6.55 10.36
C GLY A 65 -19.64 -6.27 9.37
N SER A 66 -20.87 -6.08 9.83
CA SER A 66 -21.98 -5.70 8.93
C SER A 66 -21.82 -4.27 8.39
N SER A 67 -21.19 -3.40 9.18
CA SER A 67 -20.85 -2.03 8.81
C SER A 67 -19.62 -1.90 7.90
N THR A 68 -18.96 -3.01 7.57
CA THR A 68 -17.73 -3.05 6.77
C THR A 68 -17.78 -4.10 5.65
N GLY A 69 -18.94 -4.71 5.41
CA GLY A 69 -19.14 -5.70 4.35
C GLY A 69 -18.52 -7.08 4.64
N GLN A 70 -18.18 -7.36 5.90
CA GLN A 70 -17.44 -8.56 6.31
C GLN A 70 -18.32 -9.63 6.97
N ALA A 71 -19.50 -9.28 7.46
CA ALA A 71 -20.41 -10.20 8.12
C ALA A 71 -21.89 -9.81 7.88
N PRO A 72 -22.86 -10.74 7.97
CA PRO A 72 -24.28 -10.40 7.93
C PRO A 72 -24.74 -9.73 9.24
N GLY A 73 -25.87 -9.02 9.20
CA GLY A 73 -26.35 -8.27 10.37
C GLY A 73 -26.84 -9.11 11.55
N ASP A 74 -27.22 -10.37 11.32
CA ASP A 74 -27.67 -11.31 12.36
C ASP A 74 -26.54 -12.13 12.99
N ASN A 75 -25.32 -12.03 12.46
CA ASN A 75 -24.09 -12.58 13.03
C ASN A 75 -22.89 -11.69 12.65
N SER A 76 -22.85 -10.48 13.23
CA SER A 76 -22.03 -9.38 12.72
C SER A 76 -20.65 -9.25 13.34
N ASP A 77 -20.36 -9.93 14.45
CA ASP A 77 -19.06 -9.80 15.12
C ASP A 77 -17.94 -10.36 14.26
N VAL A 78 -16.90 -9.56 14.03
CA VAL A 78 -15.63 -9.98 13.40
C VAL A 78 -14.50 -9.64 14.36
N TYR A 79 -13.59 -10.59 14.56
CA TYR A 79 -12.45 -10.42 15.47
C TYR A 79 -11.27 -9.77 14.74
N ILE A 80 -10.50 -8.95 15.46
CA ILE A 80 -9.22 -8.38 15.02
C ILE A 80 -8.10 -8.87 15.92
N ARG A 81 -7.12 -9.53 15.30
CA ARG A 81 -5.91 -10.03 15.98
C ARG A 81 -4.72 -9.16 15.62
N PRO A 82 -4.01 -8.57 16.60
CA PRO A 82 -2.77 -7.82 16.38
C PRO A 82 -1.70 -8.65 15.67
N VAL A 83 -1.05 -8.08 14.66
CA VAL A 83 -0.02 -8.76 13.88
C VAL A 83 1.26 -7.95 13.68
N ALA A 84 1.17 -6.63 13.73
CA ALA A 84 2.33 -5.73 13.74
C ALA A 84 2.03 -4.49 14.59
N MET A 85 3.07 -3.91 15.19
CA MET A 85 2.98 -2.75 16.08
C MET A 85 4.01 -1.70 15.69
N PHE A 86 3.59 -0.44 15.63
CA PHE A 86 4.41 0.70 15.21
C PHE A 86 4.21 1.87 16.20
N PRO A 87 5.22 2.72 16.46
CA PRO A 87 5.00 4.00 17.14
C PRO A 87 3.98 4.87 16.38
N ASP A 88 3.08 5.54 17.11
CA ASP A 88 2.09 6.45 16.52
C ASP A 88 2.72 7.84 16.28
N PRO A 89 2.97 8.26 15.02
CA PRO A 89 3.59 9.55 14.71
C PRO A 89 2.65 10.74 14.88
N ILE A 90 1.35 10.51 15.05
CA ILE A 90 0.32 11.55 15.20
C ILE A 90 0.14 11.86 16.68
N ARG A 91 0.04 10.83 17.52
CA ARG A 91 -0.17 10.97 18.97
C ARG A 91 1.12 11.04 19.78
N LEU A 92 2.23 10.55 19.24
CA LEU A 92 3.56 10.56 19.85
C LEU A 92 3.64 9.81 21.19
N GLY A 93 4.78 9.87 21.86
CA GLY A 93 4.99 9.21 23.17
C GLY A 93 4.89 7.69 23.05
N ASP A 94 4.27 7.07 24.05
CA ASP A 94 4.11 5.61 24.12
C ASP A 94 2.90 5.09 23.30
N ASN A 95 2.22 5.96 22.55
CA ASN A 95 1.08 5.59 21.71
C ASN A 95 1.54 4.79 20.49
N ILE A 96 0.67 3.90 20.02
CA ILE A 96 1.00 2.92 19.00
C ILE A 96 -0.08 2.76 17.94
N LEU A 97 0.34 2.39 16.75
CA LEU A 97 -0.48 1.84 15.69
C LEU A 97 -0.36 0.31 15.72
N VAL A 98 -1.47 -0.38 15.50
CA VAL A 98 -1.56 -1.84 15.55
C VAL A 98 -2.21 -2.31 14.26
N MET A 99 -1.43 -2.91 13.37
CA MET A 99 -2.01 -3.61 12.22
C MET A 99 -2.65 -4.90 12.72
N CYS A 100 -3.86 -5.19 12.23
CA CYS A 100 -4.61 -6.39 12.58
C CYS A 100 -5.05 -7.18 11.35
N GLU A 101 -5.16 -8.48 11.54
CA GLU A 101 -5.88 -9.38 10.64
C GLU A 101 -7.28 -9.68 11.19
N THR A 102 -8.19 -10.12 10.31
CA THR A 102 -9.61 -10.30 10.63
C THR A 102 -10.02 -11.78 10.64
N TRP A 103 -10.83 -12.15 11.62
CA TRP A 103 -11.26 -13.54 11.87
C TRP A 103 -12.76 -13.64 12.10
N ASP A 104 -13.35 -14.71 11.57
CA ASP A 104 -14.75 -15.03 11.79
C ASP A 104 -14.97 -15.64 13.19
N PRO A 105 -16.20 -15.60 13.74
CA PRO A 105 -16.48 -16.10 15.09
C PRO A 105 -16.24 -17.59 15.31
N ASP A 106 -16.20 -18.39 14.24
CA ASP A 106 -15.87 -19.81 14.30
C ASP A 106 -14.36 -20.08 14.40
N GLY A 107 -13.54 -19.03 14.38
CA GLY A 107 -12.09 -19.11 14.47
C GLY A 107 -11.40 -19.29 13.13
N THR A 108 -12.12 -19.22 12.00
CA THR A 108 -11.52 -19.23 10.65
C THR A 108 -11.09 -17.81 10.22
N PRO A 109 -10.09 -17.68 9.32
CA PRO A 109 -9.74 -16.39 8.75
C PRO A 109 -10.94 -15.82 7.99
N ASN A 110 -11.29 -14.55 8.24
CA ASN A 110 -12.35 -13.91 7.47
C ASN A 110 -11.99 -13.93 5.97
N LYS A 111 -12.98 -14.06 5.09
CA LYS A 111 -12.75 -14.21 3.63
C LYS A 111 -11.91 -13.11 2.96
N PHE A 112 -11.75 -11.95 3.59
CA PHE A 112 -10.91 -10.84 3.12
C PHE A 112 -9.55 -10.75 3.81
N ASN A 113 -9.24 -11.68 4.72
CA ASN A 113 -7.95 -11.78 5.39
C ASN A 113 -6.90 -12.44 4.47
N TYR A 114 -6.49 -11.70 3.43
CA TYR A 114 -5.44 -12.17 2.52
C TYR A 114 -4.05 -12.25 3.16
N ARG A 115 -3.88 -11.61 4.33
CA ARG A 115 -2.66 -11.68 5.12
C ARG A 115 -2.38 -13.10 5.62
N HIS A 116 -3.40 -13.83 6.07
CA HIS A 116 -3.25 -15.18 6.65
C HIS A 116 -2.49 -16.13 5.71
N ASP A 117 -2.98 -16.29 4.49
CA ASP A 117 -2.35 -17.19 3.51
C ASP A 117 -1.01 -16.66 3.01
N ALA A 118 -0.87 -15.34 2.85
CA ALA A 118 0.42 -14.73 2.52
C ALA A 118 1.46 -15.03 3.61
N ALA A 119 1.12 -14.87 4.89
CA ALA A 119 2.03 -15.14 6.00
C ALA A 119 2.48 -16.60 6.02
N ARG A 120 1.55 -17.54 5.83
CA ARG A 120 1.85 -18.98 5.73
C ARG A 120 2.76 -19.31 4.55
N LEU A 121 2.53 -18.68 3.38
CA LEU A 121 3.39 -18.85 2.19
C LEU A 121 4.81 -18.35 2.45
N MET A 122 4.95 -17.21 3.12
CA MET A 122 6.24 -16.63 3.47
C MET A 122 6.99 -17.53 4.47
N GLU A 123 6.30 -18.05 5.49
CA GLU A 123 6.88 -18.96 6.48
C GLU A 123 7.36 -20.26 5.84
N ALA A 124 6.52 -20.91 5.02
CA ALA A 124 6.86 -22.14 4.31
C ALA A 124 8.08 -21.98 3.39
N ASN A 125 8.35 -20.76 2.93
CA ASN A 125 9.42 -20.43 2.00
C ASN A 125 10.53 -19.54 2.61
N ALA A 126 10.61 -19.45 3.94
CA ALA A 126 11.54 -18.57 4.65
C ALA A 126 13.02 -18.78 4.28
N LYS A 127 13.39 -20.00 3.86
CA LYS A 127 14.75 -20.34 3.38
C LYS A 127 15.23 -19.45 2.21
N HIS A 128 14.30 -18.96 1.39
CA HIS A 128 14.59 -18.13 0.22
C HIS A 128 14.77 -16.65 0.57
N LYS A 129 14.42 -16.21 1.79
CA LYS A 129 14.57 -14.81 2.26
C LYS A 129 14.12 -13.79 1.22
N VAL A 130 12.87 -13.94 0.78
CA VAL A 130 12.29 -13.12 -0.29
C VAL A 130 12.14 -11.70 0.23
N TRP A 131 12.75 -10.76 -0.49
CA TRP A 131 12.63 -9.34 -0.25
C TRP A 131 11.75 -8.71 -1.30
N PHE A 132 10.95 -7.76 -0.84
CA PHE A 132 10.09 -6.96 -1.66
C PHE A 132 10.36 -5.46 -1.45
N GLY A 133 10.15 -4.67 -2.50
CA GLY A 133 10.06 -3.21 -2.39
C GLY A 133 8.96 -2.69 -3.31
N LEU A 134 7.98 -1.97 -2.78
CA LEU A 134 6.80 -1.54 -3.53
C LEU A 134 6.77 -0.02 -3.71
N GLU A 135 6.48 0.39 -4.93
CA GLU A 135 6.40 1.77 -5.41
C GLU A 135 4.94 2.20 -5.44
N GLN A 136 4.43 2.77 -4.36
CA GLN A 136 3.04 3.18 -4.25
C GLN A 136 2.82 4.53 -4.92
N GLU A 137 2.24 4.52 -6.11
CA GLU A 137 1.73 5.72 -6.76
C GLU A 137 0.31 6.05 -6.25
N TYR A 138 -0.01 7.34 -6.16
CA TYR A 138 -1.32 7.83 -5.74
C TYR A 138 -1.59 9.23 -6.30
N THR A 139 -2.86 9.61 -6.38
CA THR A 139 -3.26 10.96 -6.79
C THR A 139 -4.00 11.66 -5.66
N LEU A 140 -3.62 12.90 -5.39
CA LEU A 140 -4.30 13.76 -4.43
C LEU A 140 -5.45 14.49 -5.13
N LEU A 141 -6.65 14.35 -4.59
CA LEU A 141 -7.87 14.99 -5.06
C LEU A 141 -8.33 16.04 -4.04
N GLY A 142 -9.05 17.05 -4.51
CA GLY A 142 -9.86 17.92 -3.66
C GLY A 142 -11.11 17.19 -3.16
N PRO A 143 -11.86 17.80 -2.22
CA PRO A 143 -13.11 17.24 -1.69
C PRO A 143 -14.22 17.16 -2.75
N ASP A 144 -14.05 17.84 -3.89
CA ASP A 144 -14.93 17.76 -5.06
C ASP A 144 -14.61 16.54 -5.97
N GLY A 145 -13.61 15.74 -5.61
CA GLY A 145 -13.15 14.59 -6.39
C GLY A 145 -12.32 14.95 -7.62
N TRP A 146 -11.93 16.22 -7.78
CA TRP A 146 -11.06 16.67 -8.87
C TRP A 146 -9.60 16.70 -8.42
N PRO A 147 -8.59 16.47 -9.28
CA PRO A 147 -7.19 16.50 -8.85
C PRO A 147 -6.81 17.82 -8.18
N TYR A 148 -6.13 17.72 -7.04
CA TYR A 148 -5.89 18.86 -6.17
C TYR A 148 -5.02 19.91 -6.88
N GLY A 149 -5.47 21.16 -6.86
CA GLY A 149 -4.76 22.28 -7.48
C GLY A 149 -4.94 22.40 -9.00
N TRP A 150 -5.71 21.50 -9.63
CA TRP A 150 -6.09 21.66 -11.04
C TRP A 150 -7.10 22.80 -11.23
N PRO A 151 -7.16 23.42 -12.44
CA PRO A 151 -8.20 24.40 -12.75
C PRO A 151 -9.59 23.79 -12.58
N LYS A 152 -10.49 24.49 -11.87
CA LYS A 152 -11.89 24.03 -11.73
C LYS A 152 -12.55 23.91 -13.10
N GLY A 153 -13.05 22.73 -13.43
CA GLY A 153 -13.66 22.44 -14.73
C GLY A 153 -12.68 22.48 -15.92
N GLY A 154 -11.38 22.38 -15.66
CA GLY A 154 -10.35 22.42 -16.69
C GLY A 154 -9.13 21.56 -16.36
N PHE A 155 -8.12 21.65 -17.23
CA PHE A 155 -6.89 20.87 -17.17
C PHE A 155 -5.68 21.79 -17.05
N PRO A 156 -4.61 21.35 -16.38
CA PRO A 156 -3.32 22.04 -16.44
C PRO A 156 -2.67 21.86 -17.82
N GLY A 157 -1.47 22.41 -18.00
CA GLY A 157 -0.68 22.15 -19.22
C GLY A 157 -0.35 20.66 -19.39
N PRO A 158 0.05 20.20 -20.59
CA PRO A 158 0.38 18.81 -20.86
C PRO A 158 1.46 18.23 -19.92
N GLN A 159 1.48 16.91 -19.76
CA GLN A 159 2.49 16.19 -18.97
C GLN A 159 3.91 16.46 -19.49
N GLY A 160 4.90 16.37 -18.60
CA GLY A 160 6.31 16.66 -18.90
C GLY A 160 7.04 17.42 -17.79
N PRO A 161 6.58 18.61 -17.38
CA PRO A 161 7.28 19.43 -16.39
C PRO A 161 7.05 19.01 -14.92
N TYR A 162 6.18 18.03 -14.68
CA TYR A 162 5.70 17.65 -13.34
C TYR A 162 6.56 16.58 -12.66
N TYR A 163 6.98 15.56 -13.41
CA TYR A 163 7.82 14.47 -12.88
C TYR A 163 9.09 15.02 -12.25
N CYS A 164 9.32 14.69 -10.97
CA CYS A 164 10.42 15.23 -10.16
C CYS A 164 10.54 16.77 -10.20
N GLY A 165 9.41 17.48 -10.40
CA GLY A 165 9.35 18.92 -10.54
C GLY A 165 9.66 19.68 -9.24
N VAL A 166 10.00 20.96 -9.40
CA VAL A 166 10.19 21.93 -8.31
C VAL A 166 9.57 23.28 -8.69
N GLY A 167 8.94 23.94 -7.73
CA GLY A 167 8.33 25.26 -7.89
C GLY A 167 6.82 25.25 -8.16
N THR A 168 6.21 26.40 -7.87
CA THR A 168 4.77 26.66 -8.09
C THR A 168 4.39 26.44 -9.55
N GLY A 169 3.24 25.79 -9.79
CA GLY A 169 2.74 25.43 -11.12
C GLY A 169 3.29 24.11 -11.67
N ARG A 170 4.27 23.50 -10.99
CA ARG A 170 4.77 22.14 -11.30
C ARG A 170 4.45 21.15 -10.20
N VAL A 171 4.45 21.61 -8.95
CA VAL A 171 4.30 20.78 -7.75
C VAL A 171 3.04 21.17 -7.01
N TYR A 172 2.24 20.19 -6.62
CA TYR A 172 0.99 20.36 -5.87
C TYR A 172 1.03 19.48 -4.62
N CYS A 173 0.72 20.04 -3.45
CA CYS A 173 0.58 19.32 -2.19
C CYS A 173 1.84 18.62 -1.64
N ARG A 174 3.03 19.19 -1.87
CA ARG A 174 4.28 18.65 -1.30
C ARG A 174 4.24 18.54 0.23
N ASP A 175 3.49 19.41 0.92
CA ASP A 175 3.38 19.38 2.37
C ASP A 175 2.84 18.05 2.91
N ILE A 176 1.89 17.42 2.21
CA ILE A 176 1.35 16.09 2.57
C ILE A 176 2.43 15.02 2.41
N VAL A 177 3.21 15.09 1.33
CA VAL A 177 4.29 14.14 1.02
C VAL A 177 5.40 14.22 2.06
N GLU A 178 5.84 15.43 2.42
CA GLU A 178 6.90 15.65 3.41
C GLU A 178 6.45 15.22 4.82
N ALA A 179 5.19 15.50 5.18
CA ALA A 179 4.61 15.06 6.44
C ALA A 179 4.50 13.53 6.50
N HIS A 180 3.99 12.89 5.44
CA HIS A 180 3.89 11.44 5.33
C HIS A 180 5.25 10.76 5.42
N HIS A 181 6.25 11.28 4.70
CA HIS A 181 7.59 10.72 4.71
C HIS A 181 8.18 10.71 6.12
N LYS A 182 8.06 11.82 6.86
CA LYS A 182 8.51 11.91 8.26
C LYS A 182 7.70 11.03 9.21
N ALA A 183 6.39 10.94 9.01
CA ALA A 183 5.53 10.08 9.84
C ALA A 183 5.90 8.60 9.67
N CYS A 184 6.14 8.15 8.44
CA CYS A 184 6.61 6.79 8.15
C CYS A 184 7.97 6.51 8.81
N MET A 185 8.95 7.42 8.69
CA MET A 185 10.24 7.27 9.37
C MET A 185 10.10 7.18 10.90
N TYR A 186 9.26 8.01 11.51
CA TYR A 186 9.01 7.96 12.96
C TYR A 186 8.36 6.64 13.38
N ALA A 187 7.39 6.16 12.59
CA ALA A 187 6.70 4.90 12.82
C ALA A 187 7.60 3.67 12.59
N GLY A 188 8.85 3.84 12.10
CA GLY A 188 9.74 2.73 11.78
C GLY A 188 9.32 1.95 10.54
N ILE A 189 8.56 2.58 9.64
CA ILE A 189 8.28 2.04 8.31
C ILE A 189 9.54 2.23 7.45
N GLU A 190 9.94 1.19 6.73
CA GLU A 190 11.05 1.14 5.78
C GLU A 190 10.72 1.93 4.51
N ILE A 191 10.39 3.20 4.67
CA ILE A 191 10.19 4.12 3.56
C ILE A 191 11.55 4.44 2.93
N SER A 192 11.73 4.09 1.66
CA SER A 192 13.03 4.22 0.96
C SER A 192 13.14 5.46 0.08
N GLY A 193 12.02 6.11 -0.23
CA GLY A 193 12.04 7.34 -1.04
C GLY A 193 10.65 7.86 -1.37
N THR A 194 10.64 9.01 -2.06
CA THR A 194 9.45 9.63 -2.66
C THR A 194 9.82 10.41 -3.92
N ASN A 195 8.86 10.60 -4.83
CA ASN A 195 8.99 11.50 -5.95
C ASN A 195 7.63 12.06 -6.39
N ALA A 196 7.65 13.24 -7.03
CA ALA A 196 6.49 13.72 -7.77
C ALA A 196 6.38 12.91 -9.06
N GLU A 197 5.18 12.43 -9.37
CA GLU A 197 4.93 11.61 -10.54
C GLU A 197 4.59 12.44 -11.78
N VAL A 198 4.42 11.76 -12.92
CA VAL A 198 4.22 12.38 -14.23
C VAL A 198 2.95 13.23 -14.31
N MET A 199 1.84 12.77 -13.71
CA MET A 199 0.59 13.54 -13.67
C MET A 199 0.66 14.58 -12.54
N PRO A 200 0.26 15.85 -12.77
CA PRO A 200 0.25 16.85 -11.70
C PRO A 200 -0.73 16.46 -10.60
N ALA A 201 -0.30 16.61 -9.34
CA ALA A 201 -0.95 16.10 -8.12
C ALA A 201 -0.86 14.57 -7.90
N GLN A 202 -0.15 13.86 -8.79
CA GLN A 202 0.25 12.47 -8.58
C GLN A 202 1.63 12.42 -7.91
N TRP A 203 1.80 11.46 -7.02
CA TRP A 203 3.00 11.25 -6.22
C TRP A 203 3.28 9.77 -6.04
N GLU A 204 4.51 9.46 -5.68
CA GLU A 204 4.95 8.11 -5.33
C GLU A 204 5.71 8.13 -4.00
N TYR A 205 5.56 7.04 -3.23
CA TYR A 205 6.47 6.69 -2.16
C TYR A 205 6.85 5.21 -2.25
N GLN A 206 8.07 4.87 -1.83
CA GLN A 206 8.57 3.50 -1.88
C GLN A 206 8.68 2.91 -0.48
N VAL A 207 8.22 1.67 -0.29
CA VAL A 207 8.39 0.89 0.96
C VAL A 207 9.23 -0.34 0.66
N GLY A 208 10.29 -0.54 1.43
CA GLY A 208 11.21 -1.67 1.35
C GLY A 208 12.66 -1.26 1.04
N PRO A 209 13.59 -2.22 1.04
CA PRO A 209 13.34 -3.66 0.99
C PRO A 209 12.84 -4.24 2.33
N CYS A 210 11.73 -4.98 2.29
CA CYS A 210 11.18 -5.72 3.43
C CYS A 210 11.18 -7.22 3.15
N GLU A 211 11.48 -8.05 4.16
CA GLU A 211 11.42 -9.51 4.04
C GLU A 211 10.00 -10.03 4.27
N GLY A 212 9.50 -10.83 3.32
CA GLY A 212 8.25 -11.57 3.42
C GLY A 212 7.04 -10.73 3.82
N ILE A 213 6.33 -11.18 4.85
CA ILE A 213 5.05 -10.60 5.30
C ILE A 213 5.16 -9.14 5.78
N ASN A 214 6.35 -8.75 6.26
CA ASN A 214 6.60 -7.42 6.81
C ASN A 214 6.31 -6.30 5.81
N LEU A 215 6.50 -6.56 4.51
CA LEU A 215 6.20 -5.58 3.48
C LEU A 215 4.71 -5.20 3.47
N GLY A 216 3.81 -6.20 3.50
CA GLY A 216 2.38 -5.96 3.45
C GLY A 216 1.90 -5.20 4.69
N ASP A 217 2.39 -5.61 5.88
CA ASP A 217 2.10 -4.94 7.14
C ASP A 217 2.50 -3.45 7.09
N GLN A 218 3.72 -3.16 6.62
CA GLN A 218 4.23 -1.79 6.53
C GLN A 218 3.55 -0.96 5.45
N LEU A 219 3.27 -1.53 4.27
CA LEU A 219 2.60 -0.79 3.21
C LEU A 219 1.17 -0.40 3.62
N TRP A 220 0.41 -1.30 4.25
CA TRP A 220 -0.93 -0.97 4.73
C TRP A 220 -0.93 0.14 5.79
N VAL A 221 -0.01 0.09 6.75
CA VAL A 221 0.12 1.15 7.76
C VAL A 221 0.59 2.47 7.13
N SER A 222 1.48 2.42 6.13
CA SER A 222 1.89 3.62 5.39
C SER A 222 0.74 4.24 4.60
N ARG A 223 -0.16 3.44 4.01
CA ARG A 223 -1.39 3.91 3.34
C ARG A 223 -2.34 4.55 4.34
N TRP A 224 -2.49 3.94 5.51
CA TRP A 224 -3.29 4.51 6.60
C TRP A 224 -2.74 5.88 7.02
N LEU A 225 -1.44 6.00 7.25
CA LEU A 225 -0.80 7.28 7.56
C LEU A 225 -1.02 8.32 6.47
N LEU A 226 -0.93 7.93 5.19
CA LEU A 226 -1.18 8.84 4.07
C LEU A 226 -2.60 9.39 4.10
N HIS A 227 -3.61 8.54 4.30
CA HIS A 227 -5.00 8.98 4.47
C HIS A 227 -5.16 9.91 5.67
N ARG A 228 -4.63 9.51 6.84
CA ARG A 228 -4.77 10.27 8.09
C ARG A 228 -4.12 11.63 8.04
N ILE A 229 -3.01 11.76 7.31
CA ILE A 229 -2.33 13.03 7.08
C ILE A 229 -3.12 13.86 6.07
N ALA A 230 -3.56 13.27 4.95
CA ALA A 230 -4.33 13.99 3.94
C ALA A 230 -5.65 14.59 4.48
N GLU A 231 -6.29 13.92 5.45
CA GLU A 231 -7.45 14.44 6.19
C GLU A 231 -7.19 15.82 6.81
N GLU A 232 -5.99 16.07 7.33
CA GLU A 232 -5.63 17.36 7.96
C GLU A 232 -5.52 18.51 6.94
N PHE A 233 -5.28 18.18 5.67
CA PHE A 233 -5.15 19.13 4.56
C PHE A 233 -6.43 19.20 3.71
N GLY A 234 -7.48 18.46 4.08
CA GLY A 234 -8.73 18.37 3.32
C GLY A 234 -8.55 17.75 1.92
N ALA A 235 -7.50 16.95 1.74
CA ALA A 235 -7.23 16.24 0.49
C ALA A 235 -7.76 14.80 0.58
N VAL A 236 -8.20 14.27 -0.55
CA VAL A 236 -8.61 12.87 -0.70
C VAL A 236 -7.49 12.12 -1.43
N VAL A 237 -7.04 11.00 -0.87
CA VAL A 237 -6.04 10.13 -1.50
C VAL A 237 -6.79 9.13 -2.37
N SER A 238 -6.46 9.09 -3.66
CA SER A 238 -6.96 8.09 -4.59
C SER A 238 -5.85 7.14 -5.00
N PHE A 239 -6.09 5.85 -4.76
CA PHE A 239 -5.31 4.75 -5.32
C PHE A 239 -5.94 4.18 -6.60
N GLN A 240 -6.88 4.88 -7.24
CA GLN A 240 -7.47 4.39 -8.49
C GLN A 240 -6.40 4.26 -9.58
N PRO A 241 -6.34 3.13 -10.32
CA PRO A 241 -5.29 2.90 -11.31
C PRO A 241 -5.30 3.88 -12.49
N LYS A 242 -6.46 4.49 -12.77
CA LYS A 242 -6.63 5.50 -13.82
C LYS A 242 -7.61 6.58 -13.32
N PRO A 243 -7.13 7.54 -12.51
CA PRO A 243 -8.01 8.51 -11.85
C PRO A 243 -8.60 9.52 -12.86
N ILE A 244 -7.85 9.86 -13.91
CA ILE A 244 -8.30 10.74 -14.99
C ILE A 244 -8.19 10.01 -16.34
N PRO A 245 -9.30 9.90 -17.10
CA PRO A 245 -9.26 9.33 -18.45
C PRO A 245 -8.41 10.14 -19.43
N GLY A 246 -7.96 9.50 -20.50
CA GLY A 246 -7.22 10.14 -21.59
C GLY A 246 -5.70 10.18 -21.37
N ASP A 247 -5.07 11.23 -21.88
CA ASP A 247 -3.60 11.44 -21.96
C ASP A 247 -2.99 11.92 -20.64
N TRP A 248 -3.34 11.22 -19.56
CA TRP A 248 -2.80 11.41 -18.22
C TRP A 248 -2.30 10.07 -17.71
N ASN A 249 -1.19 10.04 -16.98
CA ASN A 249 -0.65 8.79 -16.45
C ASN A 249 -1.67 8.09 -15.52
N GLY A 250 -1.60 6.76 -15.51
CA GLY A 250 -2.28 5.97 -14.47
C GLY A 250 -1.39 5.84 -13.23
N ALA A 251 -1.90 5.15 -12.20
CA ALA A 251 -1.22 4.89 -10.95
C ALA A 251 -0.93 3.39 -10.76
N GLY A 252 0.35 3.05 -10.57
CA GLY A 252 0.85 1.69 -10.36
C GLY A 252 1.21 1.36 -8.92
N LEU A 253 1.55 0.08 -8.72
CA LEU A 253 2.20 -0.42 -7.50
C LEU A 253 3.39 -1.30 -7.89
N HIS A 254 4.40 -0.74 -8.57
CA HIS A 254 5.50 -1.56 -9.07
C HIS A 254 6.16 -2.33 -7.93
N THR A 255 6.40 -3.61 -8.18
CA THR A 255 6.82 -4.56 -7.14
C THR A 255 8.19 -5.11 -7.47
N ASN A 256 9.19 -4.62 -6.75
CA ASN A 256 10.56 -5.10 -6.79
C ASN A 256 10.69 -6.38 -5.97
N VAL A 257 11.25 -7.45 -6.55
CA VAL A 257 11.32 -8.79 -5.93
C VAL A 257 12.71 -9.38 -6.05
N SER A 258 13.24 -9.92 -4.96
CA SER A 258 14.43 -10.76 -4.99
C SER A 258 14.39 -11.86 -3.94
N SER A 259 14.98 -13.02 -4.25
CA SER A 259 15.32 -14.03 -3.25
C SER A 259 16.80 -13.96 -2.89
N LYS A 260 17.22 -14.69 -1.85
CA LYS A 260 18.63 -14.84 -1.50
C LYS A 260 19.46 -15.27 -2.73
N GLU A 261 18.99 -16.27 -3.47
CA GLU A 261 19.65 -16.81 -4.65
C GLU A 261 19.76 -15.78 -5.78
N MET A 262 18.74 -14.92 -5.95
CA MET A 262 18.79 -13.83 -6.94
C MET A 262 19.82 -12.76 -6.58
N ARG A 263 20.08 -12.53 -5.29
CA ARG A 263 21.02 -11.51 -4.81
C ARG A 263 22.49 -11.98 -4.79
N GLU A 264 22.74 -13.28 -4.86
CA GLU A 264 24.09 -13.87 -4.87
C GLU A 264 24.69 -13.88 -6.29
N ASP A 265 26.00 -14.14 -6.40
CA ASP A 265 26.70 -14.20 -7.69
C ASP A 265 26.11 -15.29 -8.59
N GLY A 266 25.81 -14.94 -9.84
CA GLY A 266 25.07 -15.81 -10.77
C GLY A 266 23.54 -15.76 -10.59
N GLY A 267 23.04 -14.85 -9.74
CA GLY A 267 21.63 -14.69 -9.40
C GLY A 267 20.69 -14.40 -10.58
N MET A 268 21.20 -13.88 -11.70
CA MET A 268 20.42 -13.63 -12.92
C MET A 268 19.70 -14.89 -13.42
N LYS A 269 20.30 -16.07 -13.26
CA LYS A 269 19.68 -17.34 -13.63
C LYS A 269 18.33 -17.52 -12.92
N TYR A 270 18.27 -17.19 -11.62
CA TYR A 270 17.05 -17.31 -10.83
C TYR A 270 16.00 -16.25 -11.21
N ILE A 271 16.45 -15.06 -11.62
CA ILE A 271 15.55 -14.03 -12.17
C ILE A 271 14.89 -14.53 -13.47
N GLU A 272 15.68 -15.08 -14.40
CA GLU A 272 15.17 -15.63 -15.66
C GLU A 272 14.24 -16.84 -15.45
N GLU A 273 14.54 -17.69 -14.46
CA GLU A 273 13.63 -18.79 -14.06
C GLU A 273 12.30 -18.26 -13.51
N ALA A 274 12.32 -17.20 -12.71
CA ALA A 274 11.10 -16.56 -12.23
C ALA A 274 10.25 -15.99 -13.37
N MET A 275 10.88 -15.42 -14.42
CA MET A 275 10.14 -14.87 -15.57
C MET A 275 9.28 -15.92 -16.27
N LYS A 276 9.82 -17.14 -16.46
CA LYS A 276 9.09 -18.25 -17.09
C LYS A 276 7.85 -18.63 -16.27
N LYS A 277 8.00 -18.71 -14.93
CA LYS A 277 6.89 -19.04 -14.03
C LYS A 277 5.81 -17.94 -13.99
N LEU A 278 6.23 -16.67 -13.99
CA LEU A 278 5.31 -15.52 -14.01
C LEU A 278 4.55 -15.39 -15.33
N GLU A 279 5.19 -15.76 -16.45
CA GLU A 279 4.56 -15.82 -17.77
C GLU A 279 3.44 -16.85 -17.81
N GLU A 280 3.70 -18.06 -17.30
CA GLU A 280 2.72 -19.16 -17.24
C GLU A 280 1.47 -18.83 -16.40
N ARG A 281 1.62 -17.97 -15.39
CA ARG A 281 0.53 -17.57 -14.47
C ARG A 281 0.05 -16.12 -14.66
N HIS A 282 0.28 -15.53 -15.83
CA HIS A 282 -0.02 -14.11 -16.05
C HIS A 282 -1.47 -13.74 -15.72
N VAL A 283 -2.44 -14.57 -16.11
CA VAL A 283 -3.87 -14.32 -15.91
C VAL A 283 -4.24 -14.37 -14.44
N GLU A 284 -3.68 -15.32 -13.69
CA GLU A 284 -3.88 -15.48 -12.25
C GLU A 284 -3.33 -14.27 -11.49
N HIS A 285 -2.15 -13.77 -11.88
CA HIS A 285 -1.58 -12.54 -11.32
C HIS A 285 -2.49 -11.34 -11.59
N ILE A 286 -2.95 -11.13 -12.84
CA ILE A 286 -3.80 -9.98 -13.18
C ILE A 286 -5.10 -9.94 -12.36
N LYS A 287 -5.71 -11.10 -12.04
CA LYS A 287 -6.94 -11.17 -11.24
C LYS A 287 -6.81 -10.57 -9.84
N VAL A 288 -5.61 -10.57 -9.26
CA VAL A 288 -5.36 -10.05 -7.90
C VAL A 288 -4.54 -8.76 -7.91
N TYR A 289 -4.23 -8.22 -9.09
CA TYR A 289 -3.37 -7.05 -9.28
C TYR A 289 -4.14 -5.72 -9.26
N GLY A 290 -5.30 -5.69 -8.60
CA GLY A 290 -6.13 -4.51 -8.40
C GLY A 290 -7.24 -4.36 -9.45
N GLU A 291 -8.42 -3.96 -8.98
CA GLU A 291 -9.59 -3.69 -9.83
C GLU A 291 -9.39 -2.42 -10.66
N GLY A 292 -9.85 -2.43 -11.92
CA GLY A 292 -9.75 -1.28 -12.84
C GLY A 292 -8.39 -1.17 -13.55
N ASN A 293 -7.53 -2.18 -13.42
CA ASN A 293 -6.19 -2.18 -13.99
C ASN A 293 -6.19 -2.19 -15.53
N GLU A 294 -7.26 -2.67 -16.17
CA GLU A 294 -7.48 -2.63 -17.62
C GLU A 294 -7.55 -1.20 -18.17
N LEU A 295 -7.96 -0.23 -17.35
CA LEU A 295 -7.96 1.19 -17.70
C LEU A 295 -6.55 1.80 -17.69
N ARG A 296 -5.61 1.16 -16.98
CA ARG A 296 -4.21 1.58 -16.85
C ARG A 296 -3.32 0.86 -17.87
N MET A 297 -3.36 -0.47 -17.91
CA MET A 297 -2.49 -1.36 -18.67
C MET A 297 -2.89 -1.48 -20.15
N THR A 298 -2.77 -0.38 -20.86
CA THR A 298 -3.21 -0.25 -22.26
C THR A 298 -2.07 -0.46 -23.28
N GLY A 299 -0.82 -0.54 -22.82
CA GLY A 299 0.37 -0.48 -23.67
C GLY A 299 0.85 0.94 -23.98
N ALA A 300 0.10 1.97 -23.58
CA ALA A 300 0.48 3.38 -23.65
C ALA A 300 1.00 3.88 -22.28
N HIS A 301 1.55 5.09 -22.25
CA HIS A 301 2.02 5.77 -21.02
C HIS A 301 2.93 4.91 -20.13
N GLU A 302 3.94 4.27 -20.73
CA GLU A 302 4.93 3.44 -20.02
C GLU A 302 4.36 2.21 -19.30
N THR A 303 3.20 1.70 -19.73
CA THR A 303 2.60 0.44 -19.24
C THR A 303 2.65 -0.64 -20.32
N SER A 304 2.60 -1.92 -19.91
CA SER A 304 2.35 -3.02 -20.85
C SER A 304 0.86 -3.18 -21.12
N SER A 305 0.51 -3.92 -22.18
CA SER A 305 -0.86 -4.42 -22.36
C SER A 305 -1.20 -5.40 -21.23
N ILE A 306 -2.46 -5.38 -20.78
CA ILE A 306 -2.99 -6.31 -19.76
C ILE A 306 -3.06 -7.77 -20.23
N ASP A 307 -3.12 -8.00 -21.55
CA ASP A 307 -3.36 -9.34 -22.12
C ASP A 307 -2.09 -10.15 -22.37
N LYS A 308 -0.91 -9.48 -22.36
CA LYS A 308 0.36 -10.07 -22.78
C LYS A 308 1.42 -9.86 -21.74
N PHE A 309 1.98 -10.96 -21.25
CA PHE A 309 3.18 -10.93 -20.45
C PHE A 309 4.40 -10.61 -21.33
N THR A 310 5.21 -9.65 -20.90
CA THR A 310 6.48 -9.32 -21.55
C THR A 310 7.51 -8.94 -20.49
N TRP A 311 8.79 -9.21 -20.76
CA TRP A 311 9.86 -8.75 -19.88
C TRP A 311 11.09 -8.31 -20.67
N GLY A 312 11.91 -7.44 -20.06
CA GLY A 312 13.12 -6.96 -20.70
C GLY A 312 14.03 -6.14 -19.80
N VAL A 313 15.30 -6.05 -20.18
CA VAL A 313 16.30 -5.23 -19.47
C VAL A 313 16.01 -3.75 -19.72
N ALA A 314 15.77 -3.00 -18.64
CA ALA A 314 15.48 -1.57 -18.66
C ALA A 314 14.34 -1.17 -19.62
N ASN A 315 13.39 -2.07 -19.87
CA ASN A 315 12.22 -1.79 -20.70
C ASN A 315 11.03 -1.37 -19.83
N ARG A 316 10.69 -0.08 -19.85
CA ARG A 316 9.52 0.43 -19.13
C ARG A 316 8.20 -0.05 -19.75
N GLY A 317 8.14 -0.31 -21.05
CA GLY A 317 6.92 -0.81 -21.69
C GLY A 317 6.60 -2.29 -21.41
N SER A 318 7.46 -2.99 -20.65
CA SER A 318 7.27 -4.40 -20.33
C SER A 318 6.48 -4.63 -19.05
N SER A 319 5.85 -5.80 -18.96
CA SER A 319 5.14 -6.25 -17.76
C SER A 319 6.10 -6.41 -16.58
N VAL A 320 7.28 -7.00 -16.83
CA VAL A 320 8.37 -7.09 -15.86
C VAL A 320 9.63 -6.45 -16.42
N ARG A 321 10.31 -5.65 -15.60
CA ARG A 321 11.56 -5.00 -15.96
C ARG A 321 12.70 -5.57 -15.12
N ILE A 322 13.81 -5.87 -15.78
CA ILE A 322 15.08 -6.14 -15.08
C ILE A 322 15.89 -4.85 -15.09
N PRO A 323 16.27 -4.29 -13.92
CA PRO A 323 17.10 -3.09 -13.87
C PRO A 323 18.42 -3.27 -14.63
N ARG A 324 18.88 -2.21 -15.30
CA ARG A 324 20.13 -2.23 -16.07
C ARG A 324 21.35 -2.60 -15.20
N ALA A 325 21.35 -2.15 -13.94
CA ALA A 325 22.39 -2.49 -12.98
C ALA A 325 22.40 -3.99 -12.68
N CYS A 326 21.23 -4.59 -12.40
CA CYS A 326 21.11 -6.03 -12.15
C CYS A 326 21.56 -6.86 -13.36
N ALA A 327 21.17 -6.45 -14.58
CA ALA A 327 21.62 -7.09 -15.82
C ALA A 327 23.14 -7.02 -15.99
N LYS A 328 23.76 -5.88 -15.66
CA LYS A 328 25.22 -5.68 -15.74
C LYS A 328 25.97 -6.51 -14.69
N GLU A 329 25.44 -6.59 -13.48
CA GLU A 329 26.08 -7.29 -12.35
C GLU A 329 25.78 -8.79 -12.35
N GLY A 330 24.80 -9.24 -13.13
CA GLY A 330 24.40 -10.65 -13.19
C GLY A 330 23.67 -11.14 -11.95
N LYS A 331 23.10 -10.24 -11.13
CA LYS A 331 22.38 -10.52 -9.88
C LYS A 331 21.53 -9.32 -9.44
N GLY A 332 20.64 -9.52 -8.47
CA GLY A 332 19.84 -8.47 -7.86
C GLY A 332 18.35 -8.82 -7.77
N TYR A 333 17.51 -8.05 -8.44
CA TYR A 333 16.05 -8.12 -8.36
C TYR A 333 15.39 -7.90 -9.74
N PHE A 334 14.09 -8.19 -9.84
CA PHE A 334 13.23 -7.76 -10.95
C PHE A 334 12.09 -6.88 -10.45
N GLU A 335 11.49 -6.10 -11.34
CA GLU A 335 10.39 -5.16 -11.06
C GLU A 335 9.14 -5.60 -11.82
N ASP A 336 8.14 -6.14 -11.13
CA ASP A 336 6.82 -6.42 -11.70
C ASP A 336 5.99 -5.14 -11.75
N ARG A 337 5.69 -4.65 -12.96
CA ARG A 337 5.05 -3.35 -13.21
C ARG A 337 3.53 -3.45 -13.38
N ARG A 338 3.01 -4.68 -13.33
CA ARG A 338 1.60 -4.99 -13.56
C ARG A 338 0.67 -4.66 -12.37
N PRO A 339 1.09 -4.70 -11.09
CA PRO A 339 0.17 -4.35 -9.99
C PRO A 339 -0.31 -2.91 -10.10
N ALA A 340 -1.60 -2.71 -9.86
CA ALA A 340 -2.21 -1.41 -9.82
C ALA A 340 -2.08 -0.77 -8.43
N SER A 341 -2.16 0.57 -8.36
CA SER A 341 -2.00 1.33 -7.11
C SER A 341 -2.96 0.93 -5.98
N ASN A 342 -4.14 0.39 -6.28
CA ASN A 342 -5.14 -0.07 -5.30
C ASN A 342 -5.00 -1.55 -4.90
N ALA A 343 -4.03 -2.29 -5.43
CA ALA A 343 -3.89 -3.70 -5.13
C ALA A 343 -3.56 -3.96 -3.64
N ASP A 344 -4.01 -5.09 -3.10
CA ASP A 344 -3.62 -5.55 -1.77
C ASP A 344 -2.18 -6.12 -1.80
N PRO A 345 -1.20 -5.52 -1.12
CA PRO A 345 0.16 -6.05 -1.06
C PRO A 345 0.27 -7.49 -0.55
N TYR A 346 -0.64 -7.98 0.30
CA TYR A 346 -0.66 -9.38 0.72
C TYR A 346 -0.97 -10.31 -0.46
N GLN A 347 -1.94 -9.95 -1.30
CA GLN A 347 -2.24 -10.73 -2.50
C GLN A 347 -1.09 -10.67 -3.51
N ILE A 348 -0.49 -9.50 -3.73
CA ILE A 348 0.65 -9.33 -4.64
C ILE A 348 1.84 -10.19 -4.20
N THR A 349 2.25 -10.05 -2.94
CA THR A 349 3.42 -10.77 -2.41
C THR A 349 3.16 -12.27 -2.30
N GLY A 350 1.96 -12.65 -1.85
CA GLY A 350 1.53 -14.05 -1.74
C GLY A 350 1.58 -14.76 -3.09
N ILE A 351 0.93 -14.23 -4.13
CA ILE A 351 0.89 -14.88 -5.44
C ILE A 351 2.27 -14.95 -6.11
N ILE A 352 3.14 -13.96 -5.89
CA ILE A 352 4.52 -14.00 -6.39
C ILE A 352 5.31 -15.14 -5.75
N VAL A 353 5.24 -15.28 -4.42
CA VAL A 353 5.93 -16.39 -3.71
C VAL A 353 5.35 -17.73 -4.12
N GLU A 354 4.03 -17.83 -4.21
CA GLU A 354 3.35 -19.03 -4.66
C GLU A 354 3.82 -19.45 -6.07
N THR A 355 3.84 -18.52 -7.02
CA THR A 355 4.31 -18.78 -8.38
C THR A 355 5.77 -19.19 -8.42
N MET A 356 6.62 -18.57 -7.61
CA MET A 356 8.06 -18.85 -7.61
C MET A 356 8.40 -20.18 -6.92
N TYR A 357 7.70 -20.56 -5.86
CA TYR A 357 8.12 -21.65 -4.96
C TYR A 357 7.07 -22.73 -4.69
N GLY A 358 5.85 -22.57 -5.17
CA GLY A 358 4.76 -23.52 -5.05
C GLY A 358 3.68 -23.10 -4.05
N SER A 359 2.51 -23.75 -4.16
CA SER A 359 1.35 -23.51 -3.32
C SER A 359 1.43 -24.20 -1.97
N LEU A 360 0.67 -23.69 -1.00
CA LEU A 360 0.45 -24.35 0.28
C LEU A 360 -0.50 -25.54 0.10
N PRO A 361 -0.43 -26.56 1.00
CA PRO A 361 -1.52 -27.50 1.16
C PRO A 361 -2.78 -26.79 1.69
N GLU A 362 -3.95 -27.30 1.31
CA GLU A 362 -5.24 -26.83 1.81
C GLU A 362 -5.29 -26.93 3.35
N GLU A 363 -5.76 -25.85 3.99
CA GLU A 363 -5.90 -25.80 5.44
C GLU A 363 -7.19 -26.51 5.86
N LYS A 364 -7.10 -27.32 6.92
CA LYS A 364 -8.26 -27.99 7.51
C LYS A 364 -8.59 -27.24 8.80
N PHE A 365 -9.72 -26.53 8.80
CA PHE A 365 -10.27 -25.85 9.96
C PHE A 365 -11.25 -26.74 10.73
#